data_AF-A0AAW0GKN0-F1
#
_entry.id   AF-A0AAW0GKN0-F1
#
_cell.length_a   1.000
_cell.length_b   1.000
_cell.length_c   1.000
_cell.angle_alpha   90.00
_cell.angle_beta   90.00
_cell.angle_gamma   90.00
#
_symmetry.space_group_name_H-M   'P 1'
#
loop_
_entity.id
_entity.type
_entity.pdbx_description
1 polymer ?
#
loop_
_entity_poly.entity_id
_entity_poly.type
_entity_poly.pdbx_seq_one_letter_code
_entity_poly.pdbx_strand_id
1 'polypeptide(L)'
;MDSEDERDMKSQHDKSKSPAIEGYYARNGLELRPYEGDEAGTSGLFDQEEIRTDVAYYRLLRLLETMAGFHKGYTDLSGRHRQRYESIRLRYFRFARGLLTIYKLPSNDKELDIQLYLARWNAHRAMSSGELMQHIASVSRAIELSPDPKLQTLLLTGLPPEILYMIMDFEDKSIARSFGATCRRFHTISRSYIFRERELKLDHGEIDWVRSERPQ
;
A
#
# COMPACT_ATOMS: atom_id res chain seq x y z
N MET A 1 -53.46 -9.59 -41.28
CA MET A 1 -53.36 -10.26 -39.97
C MET A 1 -51.97 -9.91 -39.51
N ASP A 2 -51.85 -8.74 -38.90
CA ASP A 2 -50.59 -8.09 -38.63
C ASP A 2 -50.28 -8.33 -37.15
N SER A 3 -49.18 -9.04 -36.90
CA SER A 3 -48.76 -9.55 -35.60
C SER A 3 -48.24 -8.43 -34.70
N GLU A 4 -48.90 -8.23 -33.56
CA GLU A 4 -48.60 -7.20 -32.56
C GLU A 4 -47.39 -7.53 -31.64
N ASP A 5 -46.63 -8.59 -31.92
CA ASP A 5 -45.64 -9.16 -30.97
C ASP A 5 -44.21 -8.56 -31.03
N GLU A 6 -43.94 -7.51 -31.80
CA GLU A 6 -42.58 -6.95 -31.92
C GLU A 6 -42.25 -5.76 -30.99
N ARG A 7 -43.13 -5.38 -30.05
CA ARG A 7 -42.95 -4.12 -29.30
C ARG A 7 -42.22 -4.19 -27.95
N ASP A 8 -41.85 -5.36 -27.43
CA ASP A 8 -41.34 -5.47 -26.04
C ASP A 8 -39.85 -5.79 -25.85
N MET A 9 -39.01 -5.86 -26.89
CA MET A 9 -37.57 -6.18 -26.73
C MET A 9 -36.59 -5.01 -26.65
N LYS A 10 -37.04 -3.76 -26.49
CA LYS A 10 -36.13 -2.57 -26.49
C LYS A 10 -35.90 -1.88 -25.14
N SER A 11 -36.17 -2.51 -23.99
CA SER A 11 -36.10 -1.83 -22.68
C SER A 11 -35.09 -2.40 -21.65
N GLN A 12 -33.96 -2.99 -22.08
CA GLN A 12 -32.95 -3.50 -21.11
C GLN A 12 -31.47 -3.13 -21.37
N HIS A 13 -31.19 -2.12 -22.19
CA HIS A 13 -29.81 -1.67 -22.43
C HIS A 13 -29.60 -0.18 -22.16
N ASP A 14 -29.94 0.27 -20.95
CA ASP A 14 -29.48 1.58 -20.46
C ASP A 14 -29.23 1.63 -18.94
N LYS A 15 -28.50 0.65 -18.41
CA LYS A 15 -28.01 0.64 -17.00
C LYS A 15 -26.49 0.71 -16.86
N SER A 16 -25.76 1.10 -17.90
CA SER A 16 -24.32 1.41 -17.82
C SER A 16 -24.06 2.91 -17.68
N LYS A 17 -24.90 3.66 -16.95
CA LYS A 17 -24.44 4.90 -16.34
C LYS A 17 -23.56 4.50 -15.17
N SER A 18 -22.26 4.36 -15.45
CA SER A 18 -21.22 4.28 -14.44
C SER A 18 -21.54 5.34 -13.37
N PRO A 19 -21.77 4.96 -12.11
CA PRO A 19 -22.08 5.94 -11.08
C PRO A 19 -20.95 6.96 -11.06
N ALA A 20 -21.33 8.23 -11.11
CA ALA A 20 -20.44 9.37 -11.06
C ALA A 20 -19.41 9.15 -9.94
N ILE A 21 -18.17 8.89 -10.34
CA ILE A 21 -17.02 8.77 -9.43
C ILE A 21 -16.66 10.17 -8.87
N GLU A 22 -17.43 11.21 -9.20
CA GLU A 22 -17.36 12.55 -8.60
C GLU A 22 -17.72 12.57 -7.12
N GLY A 23 -18.48 11.59 -6.61
CA GLY A 23 -18.89 11.57 -5.20
C GLY A 23 -17.87 11.03 -4.19
N TYR A 24 -16.86 10.26 -4.62
CA TYR A 24 -16.00 9.52 -3.69
C TYR A 24 -14.84 10.34 -3.10
N TYR A 25 -14.50 11.47 -3.70
CA TYR A 25 -13.43 12.36 -3.20
C TYR A 25 -13.97 13.61 -2.51
N ALA A 26 -15.25 13.96 -2.68
CA ALA A 26 -15.86 15.11 -2.01
C ALA A 26 -16.17 14.85 -0.52
N ARG A 27 -16.10 13.60 -0.05
CA ARG A 27 -16.54 13.22 1.31
C ARG A 27 -15.42 13.09 2.35
N ASN A 28 -14.16 13.05 1.92
CA ASN A 28 -13.03 13.06 2.83
C ASN A 28 -12.39 14.45 2.77
N GLY A 29 -12.95 15.43 3.50
CA GLY A 29 -12.36 16.74 3.74
C GLY A 29 -11.01 16.64 4.45
N LEU A 30 -10.05 15.97 3.83
CA LEU A 30 -8.62 16.05 4.09
C LEU A 30 -8.17 17.38 3.51
N GLU A 31 -8.58 18.47 4.15
CA GLU A 31 -7.69 19.61 4.27
C GLU A 31 -6.40 19.03 4.85
N LEU A 32 -5.35 19.03 4.03
CA LEU A 32 -4.00 18.81 4.50
C LEU A 32 -3.70 19.96 5.47
N ARG A 33 -4.04 19.78 6.74
CA ARG A 33 -3.57 20.69 7.78
C ARG A 33 -2.04 20.67 7.72
N PRO A 34 -1.38 21.83 7.58
CA PRO A 34 0.05 21.91 7.81
C PRO A 34 0.36 21.25 9.16
N TYR A 35 1.31 20.33 9.17
CA TYR A 35 1.78 19.73 10.41
C TYR A 35 2.54 20.81 11.17
N GLU A 36 1.88 21.44 12.14
CA GLU A 36 2.51 22.32 13.15
C GLU A 36 3.21 21.41 14.15
N GLY A 37 4.39 20.92 13.79
CA GLY A 37 5.26 20.18 14.69
C GLY A 37 5.99 21.16 15.62
N ASP A 38 5.83 20.97 16.92
CA ASP A 38 6.50 21.74 17.97
C ASP A 38 8.01 21.87 17.69
N GLU A 39 8.49 23.11 17.71
CA GLU A 39 9.87 23.53 17.44
C GLU A 39 10.85 23.08 18.55
N ALA A 40 10.99 21.77 18.76
CA ALA A 40 12.04 21.21 19.59
C ALA A 40 13.23 20.85 18.69
N GLY A 41 14.17 21.80 18.63
CA GLY A 41 15.31 21.79 17.72
C GLY A 41 16.08 20.47 17.65
N THR A 42 16.36 20.04 16.42
CA THR A 42 17.58 19.28 16.13
C THR A 42 18.00 19.56 14.69
N SER A 43 19.25 19.98 14.53
CA SER A 43 19.93 20.29 13.29
C SER A 43 19.98 19.07 12.35
N GLY A 44 19.01 18.99 11.47
CA GLY A 44 19.00 18.10 10.31
C GLY A 44 18.23 18.76 9.19
N LEU A 45 18.87 19.71 8.51
CA LEU A 45 18.38 20.36 7.29
C LEU A 45 18.37 19.34 6.14
N PHE A 46 17.55 18.30 6.25
CA PHE A 46 17.00 17.69 5.06
C PHE A 46 15.98 18.67 4.52
N ASP A 47 16.17 19.07 3.27
CA ASP A 47 15.29 20.03 2.62
C ASP A 47 13.88 19.46 2.62
N GLN A 48 12.90 20.18 3.19
CA GLN A 48 11.53 19.66 3.31
C GLN A 48 10.91 19.33 1.94
N GLU A 49 11.44 19.93 0.86
CA GLU A 49 11.09 19.57 -0.50
C GLU A 49 11.54 18.15 -0.89
N GLU A 50 12.74 17.72 -0.48
CA GLU A 50 13.32 16.40 -0.79
C GLU A 50 12.49 15.27 -0.15
N ILE A 51 12.13 15.44 1.12
CA ILE A 51 11.26 14.48 1.85
C ILE A 51 9.88 14.37 1.18
N ARG A 52 9.32 15.47 0.67
CA ARG A 52 8.01 15.47 -0.01
C ARG A 52 8.06 14.74 -1.35
N THR A 53 9.14 14.91 -2.11
CA THR A 53 9.34 14.22 -3.39
C THR A 53 9.45 12.70 -3.20
N ASP A 54 10.08 12.24 -2.11
CA ASP A 54 10.17 10.83 -1.79
C ASP A 54 8.80 10.20 -1.50
N VAL A 55 7.99 10.84 -0.65
CA VAL A 55 6.67 10.30 -0.29
C VAL A 55 5.76 10.17 -1.52
N ALA A 56 5.81 11.17 -2.40
CA ALA A 56 5.09 11.18 -3.67
C ALA A 56 5.52 10.02 -4.58
N TYR A 57 6.84 9.81 -4.71
CA TYR A 57 7.42 8.68 -5.44
C TYR A 57 6.96 7.34 -4.91
N TYR A 58 7.16 7.08 -3.61
CA TYR A 58 6.78 5.80 -3.03
C TYR A 58 5.27 5.54 -3.08
N ARG A 59 4.42 6.57 -3.07
CA ARG A 59 2.96 6.40 -3.25
C ARG A 59 2.61 5.92 -4.65
N LEU A 60 3.20 6.53 -5.68
CA LEU A 60 2.96 6.13 -7.07
C LEU A 60 3.57 4.75 -7.35
N LEU A 61 4.82 4.54 -6.94
CA LEU A 61 5.49 3.25 -7.07
C LEU A 61 4.68 2.15 -6.38
N ARG A 62 4.23 2.37 -5.13
CA ARG A 62 3.38 1.42 -4.41
C ARG A 62 2.08 1.13 -5.14
N LEU A 63 1.44 2.12 -5.76
CA LEU A 63 0.23 1.88 -6.57
C LEU A 63 0.51 0.90 -7.72
N LEU A 64 1.59 1.16 -8.48
CA LEU A 64 1.99 0.36 -9.64
C LEU A 64 2.43 -1.05 -9.22
N GLU A 65 3.32 -1.15 -8.23
CA GLU A 65 3.81 -2.43 -7.71
C GLU A 65 2.71 -3.26 -7.06
N THR A 66 1.80 -2.65 -6.31
CA THR A 66 0.68 -3.38 -5.71
C THR A 66 -0.24 -3.94 -6.80
N MET A 67 -0.51 -3.16 -7.85
CA MET A 67 -1.31 -3.63 -8.98
C MET A 67 -0.63 -4.82 -9.68
N ALA A 68 0.66 -4.72 -10.01
CA ALA A 68 1.41 -5.85 -10.58
C ALA A 68 1.43 -7.06 -9.62
N GLY A 69 1.57 -6.81 -8.33
CA GLY A 69 1.65 -7.82 -7.28
C GLY A 69 0.40 -8.69 -7.16
N PHE A 70 -0.80 -8.11 -7.34
CA PHE A 70 -2.05 -8.88 -7.39
C PHE A 70 -2.05 -9.93 -8.50
N HIS A 71 -1.48 -9.63 -9.66
CA HIS A 71 -1.46 -10.55 -10.80
C HIS A 71 -0.30 -11.56 -10.70
N LYS A 72 0.86 -11.14 -10.17
CA LYS A 72 2.02 -12.03 -9.99
C LYS A 72 1.84 -12.98 -8.80
N GLY A 73 1.14 -12.54 -7.74
CA GLY A 73 0.87 -13.32 -6.53
C GLY A 73 1.72 -12.97 -5.31
N TYR A 74 2.52 -11.91 -5.40
CA TYR A 74 3.24 -11.33 -4.27
C TYR A 74 2.70 -9.91 -4.03
N THR A 75 2.17 -9.64 -2.84
CA THR A 75 1.74 -8.28 -2.45
C THR A 75 2.37 -7.91 -1.11
N ASP A 76 2.22 -6.65 -0.71
CA ASP A 76 2.54 -6.24 0.64
C ASP A 76 1.71 -7.02 1.69
N LEU A 77 2.14 -6.93 2.95
CA LEU A 77 1.60 -7.67 4.10
C LEU A 77 0.13 -7.38 4.43
N SER A 78 -0.50 -6.43 3.74
CA SER A 78 -1.92 -6.11 3.95
C SER A 78 -2.88 -7.03 3.18
N GLY A 79 -2.34 -8.05 2.49
CA GLY A 79 -3.11 -9.17 1.94
C GLY A 79 -3.78 -8.89 0.60
N ARG A 80 -4.22 -9.99 -0.05
CA ARG A 80 -4.78 -9.98 -1.42
C ARG A 80 -6.30 -10.08 -1.42
N HIS A 81 -6.94 -9.08 -0.82
CA HIS A 81 -8.40 -9.02 -0.72
C HIS A 81 -9.05 -8.44 -1.98
N ARG A 82 -10.20 -8.99 -2.38
CA ARG A 82 -10.98 -8.52 -3.54
C ARG A 82 -11.33 -7.04 -3.48
N GLN A 83 -11.85 -6.57 -2.35
CA GLN A 83 -12.24 -5.17 -2.17
C GLN A 83 -11.05 -4.21 -2.38
N ARG A 84 -9.88 -4.61 -1.87
CA ARG A 84 -8.64 -3.84 -2.03
C ARG A 84 -8.16 -3.84 -3.47
N TYR A 85 -8.18 -5.00 -4.13
CA TYR A 85 -7.87 -5.12 -5.56
C TYR A 85 -8.74 -4.17 -6.38
N GLU A 86 -10.06 -4.21 -6.23
CA GLU A 86 -10.97 -3.34 -7.00
C GLU A 86 -10.68 -1.84 -6.78
N SER A 87 -10.43 -1.44 -5.53
CA SER A 87 -10.06 -0.06 -5.20
C SER A 87 -8.75 0.38 -5.89
N ILE A 88 -7.75 -0.50 -5.92
CA ILE A 88 -6.45 -0.23 -6.55
C ILE A 88 -6.58 -0.26 -8.07
N ARG A 89 -7.29 -1.24 -8.62
CA ARG A 89 -7.56 -1.41 -10.05
C ARG A 89 -8.21 -0.17 -10.64
N LEU A 90 -9.27 0.35 -10.00
CA LEU A 90 -9.95 1.57 -10.44
C LEU A 90 -9.02 2.79 -10.46
N ARG A 91 -8.19 2.95 -9.42
CA ARG A 91 -7.20 4.03 -9.35
C ARG A 91 -6.12 3.89 -10.43
N TYR A 92 -5.58 2.69 -10.60
CA TYR A 92 -4.58 2.38 -11.63
C TYR A 92 -5.12 2.67 -13.03
N PHE A 93 -6.30 2.17 -13.40
CA PHE A 93 -6.83 2.41 -14.74
C PHE A 93 -7.16 3.88 -15.00
N ARG A 94 -7.66 4.61 -13.99
CA ARG A 94 -7.83 6.06 -14.10
C ARG A 94 -6.50 6.77 -14.37
N PHE A 95 -5.45 6.37 -13.67
CA PHE A 95 -4.09 6.88 -13.86
C PHE A 95 -3.55 6.56 -15.26
N ALA A 96 -3.49 5.27 -15.60
CA ALA A 96 -2.95 4.80 -16.87
C ALA A 96 -3.69 5.37 -18.09
N ARG A 97 -5.03 5.49 -18.02
CA ARG A 97 -5.82 6.11 -19.08
C ARG A 97 -5.47 7.58 -19.27
N GLY A 98 -5.33 8.34 -18.19
CA GLY A 98 -4.97 9.77 -18.31
C GLY A 98 -3.59 9.96 -18.92
N LEU A 99 -2.62 9.13 -18.51
CA LEU A 99 -1.29 9.15 -19.08
C LEU A 99 -1.30 8.77 -20.58
N LEU A 100 -2.02 7.71 -20.96
CA LEU A 100 -2.16 7.31 -22.36
C LEU A 100 -2.79 8.40 -23.23
N THR A 101 -3.77 9.15 -22.69
CA THR A 101 -4.35 10.30 -23.38
C THR A 101 -3.27 11.35 -23.71
N ILE A 102 -2.39 11.67 -22.75
CA ILE A 102 -1.30 12.64 -22.96
C ILE A 102 -0.33 12.15 -24.04
N TYR A 103 0.05 10.88 -24.00
CA TYR A 103 0.96 10.31 -25.01
C TYR A 103 0.41 10.36 -26.45
N LYS A 104 -0.91 10.27 -26.58
CA LYS A 104 -1.62 10.32 -27.87
C LYS A 104 -1.82 11.74 -28.40
N LEU A 105 -1.71 12.77 -27.55
CA LEU A 105 -1.85 14.14 -27.99
C LEU A 105 -0.61 14.59 -28.78
N PRO A 106 -0.80 15.33 -29.90
CA PRO A 106 0.30 16.00 -30.59
C PRO A 106 0.72 17.21 -29.76
N SER A 107 1.59 16.99 -28.77
CA SER A 107 2.20 18.05 -27.98
C SER A 107 3.67 18.18 -28.34
N ASN A 108 4.14 19.44 -28.41
CA ASN A 108 5.54 19.77 -28.63
C ASN A 108 6.39 19.47 -27.39
N ASP A 109 5.78 19.46 -26.20
CA ASP A 109 6.46 19.22 -24.92
C ASP A 109 5.69 18.19 -24.08
N LYS A 110 5.83 16.92 -24.48
CA LYS A 110 5.19 15.79 -23.78
C LYS A 110 5.70 15.65 -22.35
N GLU A 111 6.94 16.02 -22.08
CA GLU A 111 7.51 15.89 -20.74
C GLU A 111 6.81 16.87 -19.79
N LEU A 112 6.62 18.13 -20.20
CA LEU A 112 5.85 19.10 -19.42
C LEU A 112 4.42 18.63 -19.15
N ASP A 113 3.72 18.10 -20.16
CA ASP A 113 2.36 17.57 -19.99
C ASP A 113 2.30 16.40 -19.00
N ILE A 114 3.29 15.50 -19.05
CA ILE A 114 3.43 14.40 -18.09
C ILE A 114 3.69 14.95 -16.69
N GLN A 115 4.58 15.93 -16.53
CA GLN A 115 4.87 16.53 -15.22
C GLN A 115 3.65 17.23 -14.62
N LEU A 116 2.87 17.97 -15.44
CA LEU A 116 1.61 18.58 -15.02
C LEU A 116 0.58 17.52 -14.60
N TYR A 117 0.51 16.41 -15.33
CA TYR A 117 -0.36 15.30 -14.97
C TYR A 117 0.07 14.65 -13.66
N LEU A 118 1.36 14.40 -13.47
CA LEU A 118 1.91 13.84 -12.24
C LEU A 118 1.69 14.77 -11.04
N ALA A 119 1.78 16.09 -11.24
CA ALA A 119 1.44 17.06 -10.20
C ALA A 119 -0.01 16.90 -9.70
N ARG A 120 -0.97 16.62 -10.60
CA ARG A 120 -2.36 16.32 -10.22
C ARG A 120 -2.51 15.07 -9.35
N TRP A 121 -1.56 14.14 -9.44
CA TRP A 121 -1.52 12.93 -8.62
C TRP A 121 -0.65 13.08 -7.37
N ASN A 122 -0.19 14.31 -7.06
CA ASN A 122 0.81 14.58 -6.02
C ASN A 122 2.06 13.71 -6.21
N ALA A 123 2.48 13.54 -7.48
CA ALA A 123 3.63 12.74 -7.93
C ALA A 123 4.64 13.59 -8.73
N HIS A 124 4.59 14.92 -8.61
CA HIS A 124 5.47 15.83 -9.34
C HIS A 124 6.94 15.56 -9.01
N ARG A 125 7.80 15.44 -10.04
CA ARG A 125 9.25 15.11 -9.92
C ARG A 125 9.59 13.78 -9.26
N ALA A 126 8.61 12.95 -8.93
CA ALA A 126 8.86 11.65 -8.33
C ALA A 126 9.67 10.74 -9.26
N MET A 127 9.32 10.72 -10.55
CA MET A 127 9.74 9.66 -11.45
C MET A 127 9.95 10.23 -12.86
N SER A 128 10.99 9.79 -13.55
CA SER A 128 11.18 10.14 -14.96
C SER A 128 10.09 9.50 -15.83
N SER A 129 9.74 10.12 -16.97
CA SER A 129 8.74 9.53 -17.88
C SER A 129 9.13 8.14 -18.37
N GLY A 130 10.42 7.90 -18.63
CA GLY A 130 10.94 6.59 -18.99
C GLY A 130 10.73 5.52 -17.91
N GLU A 131 11.10 5.82 -16.67
CA GLU A 131 10.88 4.92 -15.53
C GLU A 131 9.38 4.64 -15.30
N LEU A 132 8.54 5.67 -15.40
CA LEU A 132 7.10 5.52 -15.29
C LEU A 132 6.52 4.56 -16.33
N MET A 133 6.97 4.69 -17.58
CA MET A 133 6.53 3.79 -18.65
C MET A 133 7.03 2.36 -18.45
N GLN A 134 8.23 2.16 -17.89
CA GLN A 134 8.71 0.83 -17.52
C GLN A 134 7.81 0.17 -16.46
N HIS A 135 7.41 0.91 -15.42
CA HIS A 135 6.49 0.38 -14.42
C HIS A 135 5.10 0.07 -15.00
N ILE A 136 4.54 0.93 -15.85
CA ILE A 136 3.25 0.68 -16.51
C ILE A 136 3.33 -0.53 -17.44
N ALA A 137 4.43 -0.68 -18.19
CA ALA A 137 4.66 -1.86 -19.02
C ALA A 137 4.78 -3.13 -18.17
N SER A 138 5.44 -3.05 -17.01
CA SER A 138 5.52 -4.17 -16.05
C SER A 138 4.15 -4.58 -15.50
N VAL A 139 3.29 -3.62 -15.17
CA VAL A 139 1.89 -3.91 -14.75
C VAL A 139 1.10 -4.52 -15.89
N SER A 140 1.20 -3.96 -17.10
CA SER A 140 0.48 -4.45 -18.28
C SER A 140 0.86 -5.89 -18.60
N ARG A 141 2.16 -6.19 -18.62
CA ARG A 141 2.68 -7.56 -18.80
C ARG A 141 2.19 -8.52 -17.71
N ALA A 142 2.12 -8.07 -16.46
CA ALA A 142 1.61 -8.89 -15.37
C ALA A 142 0.13 -9.25 -15.56
N ILE A 143 -0.69 -8.29 -16.03
CA ILE A 143 -2.10 -8.50 -16.36
C ILE A 143 -2.25 -9.44 -17.56
N GLU A 144 -1.44 -9.29 -18.61
CA GLU A 144 -1.46 -10.18 -19.78
C GLU A 144 -1.11 -11.63 -19.43
N LEU A 145 -0.08 -11.84 -18.59
CA LEU A 145 0.34 -13.17 -18.15
C LEU A 145 -0.65 -13.84 -17.20
N SER A 146 -1.45 -13.05 -16.47
CA SER A 146 -2.42 -13.56 -15.50
C SER A 146 -3.63 -12.62 -15.47
N PRO A 147 -4.60 -12.79 -16.38
CA PRO A 147 -5.76 -11.90 -16.49
C PRO A 147 -6.56 -11.81 -15.19
N ASP A 148 -6.68 -12.94 -14.49
CA ASP A 148 -7.33 -13.03 -13.19
C ASP A 148 -6.34 -12.71 -12.05
N PRO A 149 -6.68 -11.78 -11.13
CA PRO A 149 -5.83 -11.49 -9.99
C PRO A 149 -5.77 -12.68 -9.03
N LYS A 150 -4.59 -12.96 -8.47
CA LYS A 150 -4.37 -14.01 -7.46
C LYS A 150 -4.83 -13.53 -6.09
N LEU A 151 -6.12 -13.63 -5.83
CA LEU A 151 -6.72 -13.25 -4.55
C LEU A 151 -6.45 -14.30 -3.47
N GLN A 152 -6.22 -13.84 -2.24
CA GLN A 152 -6.01 -14.70 -1.09
C GLN A 152 -7.38 -15.14 -0.56
N THR A 153 -7.65 -16.44 -0.62
CA THR A 153 -8.89 -17.04 -0.10
C THR A 153 -8.79 -17.34 1.39
N LEU A 154 -7.61 -17.77 1.84
CA LEU A 154 -7.34 -18.14 3.24
C LEU A 154 -6.50 -17.07 3.93
N LEU A 155 -7.05 -16.45 4.96
CA LEU A 155 -6.34 -15.48 5.80
C LEU A 155 -5.71 -16.20 6.99
N LEU A 156 -4.53 -15.74 7.43
CA LEU A 156 -3.94 -16.22 8.68
C LEU A 156 -4.87 -15.96 9.87
N THR A 157 -5.64 -14.87 9.84
CA THR A 157 -6.67 -14.58 10.84
C THR A 157 -7.87 -15.53 10.76
N GLY A 158 -8.05 -16.26 9.66
CA GLY A 158 -9.07 -17.29 9.52
C GLY A 158 -8.64 -18.66 10.05
N LEU A 159 -7.35 -18.87 10.30
CA LEU A 159 -6.85 -20.14 10.82
C LEU A 159 -7.27 -20.35 12.29
N PRO A 160 -7.53 -21.59 12.72
CA PRO A 160 -7.63 -21.91 14.15
C PRO A 160 -6.36 -21.48 14.89
N PRO A 161 -6.47 -21.01 16.15
CA PRO A 161 -5.31 -20.59 16.92
C PRO A 161 -4.27 -21.70 17.06
N GLU A 162 -4.66 -22.97 17.13
CA GLU A 162 -3.76 -24.13 17.24
C GLU A 162 -2.78 -24.20 16.05
N ILE A 163 -3.28 -23.97 14.83
CA ILE A 163 -2.43 -23.94 13.63
C ILE A 163 -1.47 -22.74 13.67
N LEU A 164 -1.93 -21.62 14.21
CA LEU A 164 -1.07 -20.44 14.38
C LEU A 164 0.03 -20.68 15.43
N TYR A 165 -0.29 -21.37 16.53
CA TYR A 165 0.72 -21.82 17.50
C TYR A 165 1.72 -22.77 16.84
N MET A 166 1.25 -23.76 16.06
CA MET A 166 2.14 -24.68 15.33
C MET A 166 3.07 -23.94 14.36
N ILE A 167 2.58 -22.96 13.60
CA ILE A 167 3.44 -22.13 12.73
C ILE A 167 4.49 -21.42 13.57
N MET A 168 4.08 -20.80 14.67
CA MET A 168 4.98 -20.06 15.55
C MET A 168 6.04 -20.93 16.25
N ASP A 169 5.79 -22.23 16.44
CA ASP A 169 6.78 -23.17 16.98
C ASP A 169 7.97 -23.41 16.04
N PHE A 170 7.84 -23.14 14.74
CA PHE A 170 8.92 -23.27 13.75
C PHE A 170 9.61 -21.95 13.41
N GLU A 171 9.14 -20.82 13.94
CA GLU A 171 9.58 -19.49 13.55
C GLU A 171 10.47 -18.83 14.61
N ASP A 172 11.36 -17.94 14.16
CA ASP A 172 12.26 -17.21 15.05
C ASP A 172 11.52 -16.14 15.89
N LYS A 173 12.17 -15.76 17.00
CA LYS A 173 11.68 -14.70 17.89
C LYS A 173 11.49 -13.35 17.18
N SER A 174 12.30 -13.05 16.17
CA SER A 174 12.14 -11.85 15.33
C SER A 174 10.81 -11.86 14.59
N ILE A 175 10.45 -13.00 13.99
CA ILE A 175 9.18 -13.22 13.30
C ILE A 175 8.02 -13.16 14.30
N ALA A 176 8.16 -13.75 15.49
CA ALA A 176 7.14 -13.65 16.53
C ALA A 176 6.81 -12.20 16.91
N ARG A 177 7.82 -11.34 17.02
CA ARG A 177 7.63 -9.90 17.27
C ARG A 177 6.90 -9.22 16.11
N SER A 178 7.36 -9.44 14.89
CA SER A 178 6.74 -8.87 13.68
C SER A 178 5.29 -9.31 13.53
N PHE A 179 5.01 -10.60 13.72
CA PHE A 179 3.68 -11.18 13.70
C PHE A 179 2.79 -10.58 14.81
N GLY A 180 3.35 -10.44 16.01
CA GLY A 180 2.64 -9.85 17.15
C GLY A 180 2.36 -8.34 17.01
N ALA A 181 3.08 -7.65 16.12
CA ALA A 181 2.88 -6.24 15.84
C ALA A 181 1.73 -5.97 14.85
N THR A 182 1.23 -6.98 14.14
CA THR A 182 0.23 -6.74 13.08
C THR A 182 -1.18 -6.52 13.63
N CYS A 183 -1.63 -7.31 14.61
CA CYS A 183 -2.97 -7.19 15.20
C CYS A 183 -3.05 -7.78 16.62
N ARG A 184 -4.09 -7.42 17.38
CA ARG A 184 -4.27 -7.88 18.78
C ARG A 184 -4.34 -9.41 18.92
N ARG A 185 -4.95 -10.09 17.94
CA ARG A 185 -5.06 -11.56 17.97
C ARG A 185 -3.69 -12.21 17.84
N PHE A 186 -2.89 -11.80 16.87
CA PHE A 186 -1.54 -12.31 16.68
C PHE A 186 -0.62 -11.89 17.82
N HIS A 187 -0.80 -10.67 18.35
CA HIS A 187 -0.10 -10.23 19.56
C HIS A 187 -0.28 -11.20 20.73
N THR A 188 -1.52 -11.67 20.96
CA THR A 188 -1.84 -12.60 22.04
C THR A 188 -1.11 -13.94 21.87
N ILE A 189 -1.09 -14.47 20.65
CA ILE A 189 -0.38 -15.72 20.31
C ILE A 189 1.13 -15.53 20.45
N SER A 190 1.69 -14.54 19.76
CA SER A 190 3.12 -14.19 19.75
C SER A 190 3.70 -13.95 21.12
N ARG A 191 2.92 -13.43 22.08
CA ARG A 191 3.41 -13.12 23.42
C ARG A 191 4.03 -14.34 24.11
N SER A 192 3.45 -15.53 23.93
CA SER A 192 3.99 -16.77 24.49
C SER A 192 5.36 -17.14 23.91
N TYR A 193 5.60 -16.82 22.64
CA TYR A 193 6.86 -17.08 21.93
C TYR A 193 7.92 -16.01 22.21
N ILE A 194 7.53 -14.73 22.26
CA ILE A 194 8.45 -13.61 22.53
C ILE A 194 9.09 -13.76 23.92
N PHE A 195 8.38 -14.32 24.89
CA PHE A 195 8.86 -14.47 26.26
C PHE A 195 9.26 -15.90 26.65
N ARG A 196 9.30 -16.84 25.69
CA ARG A 196 9.71 -18.24 25.94
C ARG A 196 11.14 -18.33 26.44
N GLU A 197 12.03 -17.52 25.86
CA GLU A 197 13.43 -17.42 26.25
C GLU A 197 13.78 -15.98 26.59
N ARG A 198 14.43 -15.80 27.74
CA ARG A 198 14.97 -14.51 28.18
C ARG A 198 16.46 -14.68 28.39
N GLU A 199 17.24 -14.01 27.55
CA GLU A 199 18.67 -13.86 27.76
C GLU A 199 18.88 -12.65 28.68
N LEU A 200 19.38 -12.89 29.89
CA LEU A 200 19.80 -11.82 30.79
C LEU A 200 21.24 -11.43 30.40
N LYS A 201 21.37 -10.33 29.65
CA LYS A 201 22.66 -9.69 29.47
C LYS A 201 22.93 -8.84 30.69
N LEU A 202 23.63 -9.45 31.66
CA LEU A 202 24.25 -8.71 32.74
C LEU A 202 25.39 -7.94 32.10
N ASP A 203 25.19 -6.66 31.85
CA ASP A 203 26.28 -5.78 31.45
C ASP A 203 27.27 -5.80 32.61
N HIS A 204 28.42 -6.46 32.42
CA HIS A 204 29.50 -6.46 33.39
C HIS A 204 30.20 -5.10 33.34
N GLY A 205 29.43 -4.00 33.32
CA GLY A 205 29.95 -2.73 33.80
C GLY A 205 30.57 -3.04 35.15
N GLU A 206 31.83 -2.66 35.34
CA GLU A 206 32.59 -2.92 36.57
C GLU A 206 31.66 -2.66 37.75
N ILE A 207 31.20 -3.75 38.39
CA ILE A 207 30.43 -3.61 39.61
C ILE A 207 31.45 -3.09 40.60
N ASP A 208 31.43 -1.78 40.80
CA ASP A 208 32.29 -1.12 41.75
C ASP A 208 31.80 -1.52 43.15
N TRP A 209 32.27 -2.68 43.61
CA TRP A 209 32.03 -3.21 44.96
C TRP A 209 32.71 -2.34 46.03
N VAL A 210 33.21 -1.16 45.70
CA VAL A 210 33.84 -0.22 46.63
C VAL A 210 32.80 0.30 47.63
N ARG A 211 32.69 -0.46 48.71
CA ARG A 211 32.63 -0.02 50.11
C ARG A 211 31.47 0.90 50.47
N SER A 212 30.36 0.28 50.84
CA SER A 212 29.55 0.77 51.95
C SER A 212 30.26 0.47 53.28
N GLU A 213 31.35 1.17 53.57
CA GLU A 213 31.81 1.28 54.96
C GLU A 213 30.74 2.07 55.70
N ARG A 214 29.92 1.37 56.50
CA ARG A 214 28.96 2.01 57.40
C ARG A 214 29.76 2.84 58.42
N PRO A 215 29.46 4.15 58.58
CA PRO A 215 30.01 4.91 59.69
C PRO A 215 29.50 4.30 61.00
N GLN A 216 30.42 4.06 61.95
CA GLN A 216 30.10 3.71 63.33
C GLN A 216 29.57 4.91 64.10
#